data_AF-A0A1C5S2Z1-F1
#
_entry.id   AF-A0A1C5S2Z1-F1
#
_cell.length_a   1.000
_cell.length_b   1.000
_cell.length_c   1.000
_cell.angle_alpha   90.00
_cell.angle_beta   90.00
_cell.angle_gamma   90.00
#
_symmetry.space_group_name_H-M   'P 1'
#
loop_
_entity.id
_entity.type
_entity.pdbx_description
1 polymer ?
#
loop_
_entity_poly.entity_id
_entity_poly.type
_entity_poly.pdbx_seq_one_letter_code
_entity_poly.pdbx_strand_id
1 'polypeptide(L)'
;MPSKKTVYECKYCRKEFTDYDECEEHEHTHICAYDEVDNARIAKELRLLGEIASGYHIGGMVMGMALKNYENLMEEAANRLEKRE
;
A
#
# COMPACT_ATOMS: atom_id res chain seq x y z
N MET A 1 15.65 -37.47 12.09
CA MET A 1 15.74 -36.09 12.60
C MET A 1 14.73 -35.27 11.82
N PRO A 2 13.74 -34.62 12.43
CA PRO A 2 12.83 -33.79 11.66
C PRO A 2 13.61 -32.55 11.21
N SER A 3 13.87 -32.47 9.91
CA SER A 3 14.42 -31.28 9.27
C SER A 3 13.47 -30.13 9.60
N LYS A 4 13.93 -29.14 10.36
CA LYS A 4 13.16 -27.91 10.59
C LYS A 4 12.90 -27.29 9.22
N LYS A 5 11.68 -27.42 8.72
CA LYS A 5 11.22 -26.73 7.51
C LYS A 5 11.03 -25.27 7.91
N THR A 6 12.01 -24.42 7.59
CA THR A 6 11.85 -22.97 7.71
C THR A 6 10.84 -22.56 6.65
N VAL A 7 9.73 -21.98 7.09
CA VAL A 7 8.68 -21.43 6.22
C VAL A 7 8.83 -19.92 6.28
N TYR A 8 8.83 -19.29 5.10
CA TYR A 8 8.89 -17.84 4.96
C TYR A 8 7.46 -17.33 4.78
N GLU A 9 7.07 -16.32 5.56
CA GLU A 9 5.73 -15.72 5.49
C GLU A 9 5.84 -14.33 4.85
N CYS A 10 5.02 -14.10 3.82
CA CYS A 10 4.92 -12.78 3.19
C CYS A 10 4.33 -11.76 4.16
N LYS A 11 5.04 -10.64 4.36
CA LYS A 11 4.63 -9.58 5.29
C LYS A 11 3.31 -8.90 4.92
N TYR A 12 2.94 -8.93 3.63
CA TYR A 12 1.80 -8.19 3.10
C TYR A 12 0.49 -9.00 3.13
N CYS A 13 0.56 -10.31 2.90
CA CYS A 13 -0.64 -11.16 2.78
C CYS A 13 -0.62 -12.42 3.65
N ARG A 14 0.45 -12.64 4.43
CA ARG A 14 0.68 -13.81 5.29
C ARG A 14 0.62 -15.16 4.58
N LYS A 15 0.90 -15.16 3.28
CA LYS A 15 1.05 -16.40 2.51
C LYS A 15 2.40 -17.04 2.85
N GLU A 16 2.36 -18.35 3.09
CA GLU A 16 3.52 -19.17 3.42
C GLU A 16 4.24 -19.68 2.17
N PHE A 17 5.57 -19.63 2.19
CA PHE A 17 6.48 -20.07 1.16
C PHE A 17 7.54 -21.00 1.74
N THR A 18 7.98 -21.95 0.93
CA THR A 18 9.00 -22.94 1.36
C THR A 18 10.42 -22.49 1.07
N ASP A 19 10.57 -21.49 0.22
CA ASP A 19 11.83 -20.91 -0.21
C ASP A 19 11.83 -19.40 0.04
N TYR A 20 13.00 -18.84 0.34
CA TYR A 20 13.15 -17.42 0.64
C TYR A 20 13.03 -16.57 -0.63
N ASP A 21 13.66 -16.99 -1.74
CA ASP A 21 13.64 -16.24 -3.00
C ASP A 21 12.21 -16.17 -3.56
N GLU A 22 11.45 -17.27 -3.49
CA GLU A 22 10.02 -17.26 -3.86
C GLU A 22 9.19 -16.30 -3.00
N CYS A 23 9.50 -16.20 -1.71
CA CYS A 23 8.84 -15.28 -0.79
C CYS A 23 9.20 -13.83 -1.13
N GLU A 24 10.46 -13.54 -1.41
CA GLU A 24 10.95 -12.20 -1.75
C GLU A 24 10.36 -11.71 -3.08
N GLU A 25 10.38 -12.53 -4.14
CA GLU A 25 9.75 -12.20 -5.42
C GLU A 25 8.25 -11.94 -5.26
N HIS A 26 7.57 -12.74 -4.42
CA HIS A 26 6.18 -12.49 -4.10
C HIS A 26 5.97 -11.18 -3.32
N GLU A 27 6.82 -10.85 -2.35
CA GLU A 27 6.77 -9.56 -1.65
C GLU A 27 6.93 -8.39 -2.63
N HIS A 28 7.77 -8.51 -3.65
CA HIS A 28 7.90 -7.52 -4.73
C HIS A 28 6.61 -7.34 -5.54
N THR A 29 5.80 -8.39 -5.72
CA THR A 29 4.49 -8.23 -6.41
C THR A 29 3.50 -7.35 -5.65
N HIS A 30 3.65 -7.20 -4.33
CA HIS A 30 2.86 -6.25 -3.54
C HIS A 30 3.36 -4.82 -3.70
N ILE A 31 4.65 -4.65 -4.03
CA ILE A 31 5.29 -3.35 -4.25
C ILE A 31 5.14 -3.01 -5.74
N CYS A 32 3.96 -2.55 -6.14
CA CYS A 32 3.73 -2.06 -7.49
C CYS A 32 4.67 -0.87 -7.79
N ALA A 33 5.55 -1.02 -8.79
CA ALA A 33 6.40 0.06 -9.27
C ALA A 33 5.54 1.09 -10.01
N TYR A 34 5.48 2.32 -9.49
CA TYR A 34 4.75 3.43 -10.11
C TYR A 34 5.58 4.18 -11.17
N ASP A 35 6.78 3.69 -11.49
CA ASP A 35 7.74 4.35 -12.38
C ASP A 35 7.23 4.52 -13.83
N GLU A 36 6.33 3.62 -14.29
CA GLU A 36 5.70 3.67 -15.62
C GLU A 36 4.20 3.97 -15.56
N VAL A 37 3.68 4.33 -14.39
CA VAL A 37 2.23 4.50 -14.17
C VAL A 37 1.80 5.93 -14.47
N ASP A 38 0.76 6.07 -15.29
CA ASP A 38 0.13 7.34 -15.63
C ASP A 38 -0.26 8.15 -14.37
N ASN A 39 0.05 9.45 -14.37
CA ASN A 39 -0.22 10.35 -13.24
C ASN A 39 -1.70 10.34 -12.84
N ALA A 40 -2.63 10.15 -13.79
CA ALA A 40 -4.05 10.05 -13.51
C ALA A 40 -4.40 8.76 -12.76
N ARG A 41 -3.69 7.66 -13.02
CA ARG A 41 -3.87 6.41 -12.25
C ARG A 41 -3.38 6.56 -10.82
N ILE A 42 -2.25 7.22 -10.60
CA ILE A 42 -1.75 7.53 -9.25
C ILE A 42 -2.74 8.45 -8.50
N ALA A 43 -3.24 9.50 -9.17
CA ALA A 43 -4.24 10.40 -8.60
C ALA A 43 -5.53 9.67 -8.19
N LYS A 44 -5.98 8.70 -9.00
CA LYS A 44 -7.15 7.87 -8.68
C LYS A 44 -6.91 7.00 -7.45
N GLU A 45 -5.75 6.36 -7.33
CA GLU A 45 -5.41 5.55 -6.15
C GLU A 45 -5.34 6.40 -4.87
N LEU A 46 -4.78 7.62 -4.95
CA LEU A 46 -4.76 8.55 -3.82
C LEU A 46 -6.18 8.91 -3.34
N ARG A 47 -7.09 9.20 -4.28
CA ARG A 47 -8.50 9.47 -3.93
C ARG A 47 -9.14 8.27 -3.25
N LEU A 48 -8.94 7.07 -3.80
CA LEU A 48 -9.46 5.83 -3.21
C LEU A 48 -8.93 5.64 -1.78
N LEU A 49 -7.63 5.85 -1.55
CA LEU A 49 -7.03 5.78 -0.21
C LEU A 49 -7.70 6.74 0.79
N GLY A 50 -8.03 7.95 0.36
CA GLY A 50 -8.81 8.90 1.14
C GLY A 50 -10.21 8.37 1.48
N GLU A 51 -10.94 7.82 0.51
CA GLU A 51 -12.30 7.27 0.71
C GLU A 51 -12.30 6.08 1.69
N ILE A 52 -11.33 5.17 1.55
CA ILE A 52 -11.22 4.00 2.42
C ILE A 52 -10.53 4.29 3.76
N ALA A 53 -10.09 5.54 4.01
CA ALA A 53 -9.36 5.96 5.21
C ALA A 53 -10.07 5.63 6.52
N SER A 54 -11.40 5.69 6.50
CA SER A 54 -12.21 5.34 7.66
C SER A 54 -12.08 3.87 8.06
N GLY A 55 -11.80 2.97 7.11
CA GLY A 55 -11.70 1.53 7.36
C GLY A 55 -10.46 1.10 8.14
N TYR A 56 -9.43 1.94 8.21
CA TYR A 56 -8.16 1.65 8.90
C TYR A 56 -7.77 2.71 9.94
N HIS A 57 -8.68 3.60 10.32
CA HIS A 57 -8.41 4.59 11.36
C HIS A 57 -8.25 3.95 12.74
N ILE A 58 -7.42 4.53 13.60
CA ILE A 58 -7.31 4.15 15.02
C ILE A 58 -7.55 5.41 15.85
N GLY A 59 -8.65 5.42 16.62
CA GLY A 59 -9.02 6.58 17.44
C GLY A 59 -9.34 7.85 16.61
N GLY A 60 -9.89 7.68 15.41
CA GLY A 60 -10.15 8.80 14.48
C GLY A 60 -8.89 9.37 13.81
N MET A 61 -7.74 8.71 13.99
CA MET A 61 -6.48 9.09 13.39
C MET A 61 -6.03 8.10 12.32
N VAL A 62 -5.46 8.63 11.25
CA VAL A 62 -4.86 7.90 10.14
C VAL A 62 -3.47 8.48 9.92
N MET A 63 -2.44 7.63 9.95
CA MET A 63 -1.03 8.05 9.78
C MET A 63 -0.63 9.22 10.71
N GLY A 64 -1.15 9.25 11.94
CA GLY A 64 -0.88 10.31 12.92
C GLY A 64 -1.61 11.64 12.68
N MET A 65 -2.55 11.68 11.74
CA MET A 65 -3.38 12.85 11.43
C MET A 65 -4.85 12.54 11.70
N ALA A 66 -5.67 13.56 11.99
CA ALA A 66 -7.13 13.38 12.03
C ALA A 66 -7.62 12.87 10.66
N LEU A 67 -8.63 12.00 10.66
CA LEU A 67 -9.21 11.40 9.45
C LEU A 67 -9.49 12.44 8.36
N LYS A 68 -10.13 13.57 8.73
CA LYS A 68 -10.44 14.66 7.80
C LYS A 68 -9.20 15.29 7.16
N ASN A 69 -8.11 15.44 7.94
CA ASN A 69 -6.87 16.01 7.43
C ASN A 69 -6.19 15.04 6.45
N TYR A 70 -6.28 13.74 6.70
CA TYR A 70 -5.77 12.71 5.79
C TYR A 70 -6.54 12.70 4.46
N GLU A 71 -7.88 12.72 4.50
CA GLU A 71 -8.73 12.84 3.31
C GLU A 71 -8.33 14.05 2.44
N ASN A 72 -8.25 15.23 3.07
CA ASN A 72 -7.89 16.47 2.38
C ASN A 72 -6.47 16.40 1.78
N LEU A 73 -5.52 15.77 2.49
CA LEU A 73 -4.15 15.60 2.00
C LEU A 73 -4.11 14.71 0.75
N MET A 74 -4.84 13.59 0.77
CA MET A 74 -4.91 12.66 -0.37
C MET A 74 -5.55 13.32 -1.60
N GLU A 75 -6.63 14.10 -1.39
CA GLU A 75 -7.29 14.84 -2.46
C GLU A 75 -6.37 15.91 -3.07
N GLU A 76 -5.70 16.71 -2.25
CA GLU A 76 -4.78 17.74 -2.73
C GLU A 76 -3.56 17.14 -3.44
N ALA A 77 -3.05 16.00 -2.96
CA ALA A 77 -1.97 15.27 -3.63
C ALA A 77 -2.40 14.77 -5.02
N ALA A 78 -3.59 14.18 -5.13
CA ALA A 78 -4.16 13.75 -6.40
C ALA A 78 -4.30 14.92 -7.39
N ASN A 79 -4.89 16.03 -6.93
CA ASN A 79 -5.08 17.22 -7.75
C ASN A 79 -3.77 17.82 -8.25
N ARG A 80 -2.68 17.75 -7.47
CA ARG A 80 -1.36 18.25 -7.88
C ARG A 80 -0.67 17.38 -8.92
N LEU A 81 -0.94 16.09 -8.93
CA LEU A 81 -0.42 15.18 -9.95
C LEU A 81 -1.09 15.45 -11.30
N GLU A 82 -2.40 15.65 -11.30
CA GLU A 82 -3.16 15.96 -12.53
C GLU A 82 -2.92 17.39 -13.04
N LYS A 83 -2.70 18.37 -12.16
CA LYS A 83 -2.40 19.77 -12.55
C LYS A 83 -1.00 19.97 -13.15
N ARG A 84 -0.13 18.96 -13.09
CA ARG A 84 1.22 19.03 -13.67
C ARG A 84 1.28 18.64 -15.14
N GLU A 85 0.13 18.27 -15.73
CA GLU A 85 -0.06 18.00 -17.16
C GLU A 85 -0.48 19.25 -17.94
#